data_AF-C7GG24-F1
#
_entry.id   AF-C7GG24-F1
#
_cell.length_a   1.000
_cell.length_b   1.000
_cell.length_c   1.000
_cell.angle_alpha   90.00
_cell.angle_beta   90.00
_cell.angle_gamma   90.00
#
_symmetry.space_group_name_H-M   'P 1'
#
loop_
_entity.id
_entity.type
_entity.pdbx_description
1 polymer ?
#
loop_
_entity_poly.entity_id
_entity_poly.type
_entity_poly.pdbx_seq_one_letter_code
_entity_poly.pdbx_strand_id
1 'polypeptide(L)'
;MALAAYLAGEDAQKDHYDMRNILPTNTNIAISDDEIATAVTKVMTDTSIMQPLVSEMSNYWSPAENMGKALVAGEITADNAAEKTEDMNTTMNTDIAQ
;
A
#
# COMPACT_ATOMS: atom_id res chain seq x y z
N MET A 1 17.08 10.16 16.00
CA MET A 1 15.82 10.19 16.77
C MET A 1 15.19 11.58 16.76
N ALA A 2 15.88 12.66 17.17
CA ALA A 2 15.30 14.01 17.20
C ALA A 2 14.75 14.50 15.83
N LEU A 3 15.49 14.28 14.75
CA LEU A 3 15.02 14.65 13.41
C LEU A 3 13.77 13.88 12.98
N ALA A 4 13.71 12.57 13.21
CA ALA A 4 12.54 11.76 12.86
C ALA A 4 11.29 12.19 13.66
N ALA A 5 11.45 12.49 14.95
CA ALA A 5 10.37 13.03 15.77
C ALA A 5 9.89 14.41 15.29
N TYR A 6 10.82 15.28 14.88
CA TYR A 6 10.48 16.58 14.30
C TYR A 6 9.68 16.43 13.00
N LEU A 7 10.16 15.58 12.07
CA LEU A 7 9.50 15.34 10.78
C LEU A 7 8.13 14.65 10.91
N ALA A 8 7.93 13.85 11.96
CA ALA A 8 6.64 13.24 12.28
C ALA A 8 5.76 14.12 13.17
N GLY A 9 6.22 15.32 13.55
CA GLY A 9 5.50 16.24 14.43
C GLY A 9 4.29 16.89 13.76
N GLU A 10 3.47 17.56 14.56
CA GLU A 10 2.24 18.24 14.12
C GLU A 10 2.49 19.26 13.01
N ASP A 11 3.41 20.20 13.25
CA ASP A 11 3.74 21.26 12.29
C ASP A 11 4.26 20.68 10.97
N ALA A 12 5.15 19.69 11.01
CA ALA A 12 5.71 19.08 9.81
C ALA A 12 4.65 18.29 9.01
N GLN A 13 3.74 17.60 9.68
CA GLN A 13 2.61 16.93 9.02
C GLN A 13 1.65 17.94 8.40
N LYS A 14 1.38 19.07 9.08
CA LYS A 14 0.57 20.16 8.55
C LYS A 14 1.20 20.78 7.30
N ASP A 15 2.51 21.06 7.33
CA ASP A 15 3.23 21.59 6.17
C ASP A 15 3.19 20.60 4.98
N HIS A 16 3.30 19.29 5.24
CA HIS A 16 3.16 18.26 4.20
C HIS A 16 1.75 18.20 3.60
N TYR A 17 0.73 18.38 4.42
CA TYR A 17 -0.65 18.48 3.95
C TYR A 17 -0.83 19.74 3.09
N ASP A 18 -0.45 20.92 3.59
CA ASP A 18 -0.67 22.20 2.90
C ASP A 18 0.14 22.29 1.58
N MET A 19 1.35 21.70 1.53
CA MET A 19 2.22 21.76 0.34
C MET A 19 1.97 20.64 -0.68
N ARG A 20 1.58 19.44 -0.23
CA ARG A 20 1.54 18.23 -1.09
C ARG A 20 0.24 17.43 -0.98
N ASN A 21 -0.73 17.89 -0.19
CA ASN A 21 -1.98 17.17 0.10
C ASN A 21 -1.75 15.78 0.69
N ILE A 22 -0.66 15.58 1.44
CA ILE A 22 -0.42 14.34 2.17
C ILE A 22 -1.28 14.37 3.42
N LEU A 23 -2.27 13.48 3.50
CA LEU A 23 -3.16 13.41 4.64
C LEU A 23 -2.38 13.10 5.93
N PRO A 24 -2.54 13.91 6.99
CA PRO A 24 -1.86 13.69 8.25
C PRO A 24 -2.42 12.48 8.99
N THR A 25 -1.59 11.85 9.81
CA THR A 25 -2.01 10.79 10.75
C THR A 25 -2.13 11.31 12.19
N ASN A 26 -1.60 12.49 12.47
CA ASN A 26 -1.76 13.16 13.77
C ASN A 26 -3.21 13.63 13.94
N THR A 27 -3.88 13.12 14.99
CA THR A 27 -5.29 13.38 15.29
C THR A 27 -5.59 14.80 15.77
N ASN A 28 -4.58 15.62 16.08
CA ASN A 28 -4.76 17.02 16.45
C ASN A 28 -5.03 17.92 15.23
N ILE A 29 -4.70 17.45 14.02
CA ILE A 29 -4.88 18.20 12.79
C ILE A 29 -6.29 17.92 12.24
N ALA A 30 -7.17 18.90 12.30
CA ALA A 30 -8.53 18.79 11.80
C ALA A 30 -8.55 18.77 10.26
N ILE A 31 -9.03 17.66 9.69
CA ILE A 31 -9.19 17.46 8.23
C ILE A 31 -10.60 16.97 7.87
N SER A 32 -11.55 17.01 8.80
CA SER A 32 -12.91 16.44 8.60
C SER A 32 -13.71 17.14 7.50
N ASP A 33 -13.39 18.39 7.21
CA ASP A 33 -14.05 19.17 6.15
C ASP A 33 -13.43 18.89 4.76
N ASP A 34 -12.34 18.12 4.70
CA ASP A 34 -11.73 17.66 3.45
C ASP A 34 -12.45 16.38 2.96
N GLU A 35 -13.09 16.48 1.80
CA GLU A 35 -13.78 15.38 1.14
C GLU A 35 -12.83 14.23 0.79
N ILE A 36 -11.57 14.52 0.45
CA ILE A 36 -10.54 13.52 0.18
C ILE A 36 -10.17 12.79 1.47
N ALA A 37 -9.98 13.52 2.56
CA ALA A 37 -9.72 12.92 3.87
C ALA A 37 -10.84 11.98 4.30
N THR A 38 -12.10 12.38 4.09
CA THR A 38 -13.28 11.55 4.36
C THR A 38 -13.30 10.28 3.51
N ALA A 39 -13.06 10.42 2.19
CA ALA A 39 -13.03 9.29 1.28
C ALA A 39 -11.91 8.30 1.59
N VAL A 40 -10.68 8.80 1.83
CA VAL A 40 -9.53 7.96 2.18
C VAL A 40 -9.76 7.25 3.51
N THR A 41 -10.28 7.95 4.53
CA THR A 41 -10.62 7.33 5.82
C THR A 41 -11.59 6.18 5.64
N LYS A 42 -12.65 6.37 4.84
CA LYS A 42 -13.63 5.31 4.55
C LYS A 42 -12.99 4.12 3.85
N VAL A 43 -12.11 4.36 2.87
CA VAL A 43 -11.36 3.27 2.21
C VAL A 43 -10.50 2.53 3.23
N MET A 44 -9.80 3.26 4.10
CA MET A 44 -8.93 2.69 5.13
C MET A 44 -9.71 1.79 6.09
N THR A 45 -10.89 2.22 6.55
CA THR A 45 -11.68 1.48 7.56
C THR A 45 -12.52 0.34 6.98
N ASP A 46 -13.05 0.50 5.77
CA ASP A 46 -14.12 -0.36 5.28
C ASP A 46 -13.67 -1.31 4.16
N THR A 47 -12.69 -0.90 3.34
CA THR A 47 -12.38 -1.61 2.08
C THR A 47 -10.89 -1.85 1.84
N SER A 48 -10.01 -1.51 2.79
CA SER A 48 -8.57 -1.71 2.68
C SER A 48 -8.05 -2.74 3.68
N ILE A 49 -6.87 -3.28 3.40
CA ILE A 49 -6.14 -4.15 4.32
C ILE A 49 -4.79 -3.49 4.58
N MET A 50 -4.43 -3.36 5.86
CA MET A 50 -3.11 -2.87 6.25
C MET A 50 -2.03 -3.80 5.71
N GLN A 51 -0.99 -3.23 5.10
CA GLN A 51 0.12 -4.01 4.57
C GLN A 51 0.83 -4.80 5.69
N PRO A 52 1.11 -6.10 5.51
CA PRO A 52 1.93 -6.87 6.45
C PRO A 52 3.34 -6.26 6.61
N LEU A 53 3.84 -6.25 7.83
CA LEU A 53 5.17 -5.71 8.19
C LEU A 53 6.24 -6.80 8.37
N VAL A 54 6.06 -7.95 7.72
CA VAL A 54 6.99 -9.10 7.78
C VAL A 54 8.13 -8.91 6.77
N SER A 55 9.30 -9.49 7.05
CA SER A 55 10.48 -9.41 6.18
C SER A 55 10.20 -9.95 4.77
N GLU A 56 9.40 -11.00 4.71
CA GLU A 56 9.06 -11.74 3.49
C GLU A 56 8.18 -10.91 2.53
N MET A 57 7.66 -9.76 2.97
CA MET A 57 6.86 -8.87 2.13
C MET A 57 7.64 -8.35 0.92
N SER A 58 8.99 -8.37 0.95
CA SER A 58 9.82 -8.09 -0.22
C SER A 58 9.59 -9.08 -1.37
N ASN A 59 9.19 -10.31 -1.06
CA ASN A 59 8.98 -11.38 -2.05
C ASN A 59 7.64 -11.27 -2.76
N TYR A 60 6.70 -10.49 -2.23
CA TYR A 60 5.36 -10.32 -2.80
C TYR A 60 5.32 -9.40 -4.02
N TRP A 61 6.09 -8.30 -4.01
CA TRP A 61 5.88 -7.21 -4.95
C TRP A 61 6.15 -7.57 -6.42
N SER A 62 7.28 -8.21 -6.71
CA SER A 62 7.63 -8.56 -8.09
C SER A 62 6.65 -9.60 -8.70
N PRO A 63 6.26 -10.68 -7.98
CA PRO A 63 5.22 -11.59 -8.47
C PRO A 63 3.87 -10.92 -8.71
N ALA A 64 3.43 -10.05 -7.79
CA ALA A 64 2.17 -9.32 -7.92
C ALA A 64 2.17 -8.36 -9.13
N GLU A 65 3.27 -7.65 -9.34
CA GLU A 65 3.46 -6.77 -10.51
C GLU A 65 3.39 -7.56 -11.82
N ASN A 66 4.07 -8.71 -11.89
CA ASN A 66 4.08 -9.57 -13.08
C ASN A 66 2.68 -10.14 -13.38
N MET A 67 1.96 -10.60 -12.35
CA MET A 67 0.57 -11.04 -12.47
C MET A 67 -0.31 -9.93 -13.06
N GLY A 68 -0.19 -8.69 -12.54
CA GLY A 68 -0.94 -7.54 -13.03
C GLY A 68 -0.63 -7.21 -14.50
N LYS A 69 0.65 -7.23 -14.89
CA LYS A 69 1.06 -7.02 -16.29
C LYS A 69 0.51 -8.08 -17.23
N ALA A 70 0.57 -9.35 -16.83
CA ALA A 70 0.08 -10.48 -17.63
C ALA A 70 -1.45 -10.45 -17.78
N LEU A 71 -2.19 -10.01 -16.75
CA LEU A 71 -3.62 -9.73 -16.83
C LEU A 71 -3.92 -8.64 -17.86
N VAL A 72 -3.21 -7.50 -17.81
CA VAL A 72 -3.39 -6.40 -18.76
C VAL A 72 -3.02 -6.81 -20.20
N ALA A 73 -2.02 -7.67 -20.36
CA ALA A 73 -1.61 -8.21 -21.66
C ALA A 73 -2.58 -9.25 -22.25
N GLY A 74 -3.53 -9.76 -21.44
CA GLY A 74 -4.47 -10.80 -21.84
C GLY A 74 -3.86 -12.21 -21.85
N GLU A 75 -2.68 -12.40 -21.27
CA GLU A 75 -2.03 -13.71 -21.11
C GLU A 75 -2.70 -14.54 -20.01
N ILE A 76 -3.26 -13.85 -19.02
CA ILE A 76 -4.09 -14.45 -17.97
C ILE A 76 -5.55 -14.28 -18.34
N THR A 77 -6.23 -15.41 -18.52
CA THR A 77 -7.64 -15.51 -18.87
C THR A 77 -8.39 -16.22 -17.74
N ALA A 78 -9.72 -16.27 -17.83
CA ALA A 78 -10.52 -17.03 -16.88
C ALA A 78 -10.12 -18.52 -16.83
N ASP A 79 -9.65 -19.08 -17.95
CA ASP A 79 -9.31 -20.49 -18.07
C ASP A 79 -8.02 -20.87 -17.32
N ASN A 80 -7.06 -19.93 -17.20
CA ASN A 80 -5.76 -20.18 -16.56
C ASN A 80 -5.54 -19.37 -15.26
N ALA A 81 -6.52 -18.57 -14.82
CA ALA A 81 -6.39 -17.72 -13.64
C ALA A 81 -6.03 -18.50 -12.37
N ALA A 82 -6.60 -19.69 -12.18
CA ALA A 82 -6.32 -20.53 -11.01
C ALA A 82 -4.86 -21.01 -11.00
N GLU A 83 -4.37 -21.51 -12.13
CA GLU A 83 -2.97 -21.94 -12.28
C GLU A 83 -2.01 -20.77 -12.04
N LYS A 84 -2.25 -19.62 -12.68
CA LYS A 84 -1.37 -18.45 -12.58
C LYS A 84 -1.35 -17.85 -11.19
N THR A 85 -2.46 -17.95 -10.46
CA THR A 85 -2.52 -17.55 -9.04
C THR A 85 -1.67 -18.48 -8.17
N GLU A 86 -1.70 -19.79 -8.41
CA GLU A 86 -0.86 -20.74 -7.67
C GLU A 86 0.63 -20.57 -8.01
N ASP A 87 0.95 -20.29 -9.27
CA ASP A 87 2.32 -19.97 -9.70
C ASP A 87 2.85 -18.73 -8.97
N MET A 88 2.03 -17.67 -8.89
CA MET A 88 2.35 -16.46 -8.13
C MET A 88 2.57 -16.78 -6.65
N ASN A 89 1.67 -17.57 -6.05
CA ASN A 89 1.75 -17.99 -4.65
C ASN A 89 3.03 -18.78 -4.36
N THR A 90 3.38 -19.72 -5.23
CA THR A 90 4.61 -20.49 -5.14
C THR A 90 5.83 -19.56 -5.23
N THR A 91 5.81 -18.62 -6.17
CA THR A 91 6.92 -17.69 -6.38
C THR A 91 7.15 -16.79 -5.16
N MET A 92 6.10 -16.23 -4.56
CA MET A 92 6.25 -15.33 -3.40
C MET A 92 6.65 -16.06 -2.10
N ASN A 93 6.39 -17.37 -2.00
CA ASN A 93 6.75 -18.20 -0.84
C ASN A 93 8.02 -19.03 -1.03
N THR A 94 8.61 -19.04 -2.22
CA THR A 94 9.90 -19.69 -2.47
C THR A 94 11.00 -18.68 -2.17
N ASP A 95 11.88 -19.05 -1.24
CA ASP A 95 12.93 -18.17 -0.73
C ASP A 95 13.84 -17.67 -1.87
N ILE A 96 13.96 -16.34 -2.03
CA ILE A 96 14.88 -15.72 -3.00
C ILE A 96 16.29 -15.63 -2.39
N ALA A 97 16.46 -15.99 -1.10
CA ALA A 97 17.72 -15.97 -0.39
C ALA A 97 18.40 -17.35 -0.33
N GLN A 98 19.29 -17.60 -1.29
CA GLN A 98 20.59 -18.24 -1.02
C GLN A 98 21.71 -17.31 -1.48
#